data_AF-A0A955MM21-F1
#
_entry.id   AF-A0A955MM21-F1
#
_cell.length_a   1.000
_cell.length_b   1.000
_cell.length_c   1.000
_cell.angle_alpha   90.00
_cell.angle_beta   90.00
_cell.angle_gamma   90.00
#
_symmetry.space_group_name_H-M   'P 1'
#
loop_
_entity.id
_entity.type
_entity.pdbx_description
1 polymer ?
#
loop_
_entity_poly.entity_id
_entity_poly.type
_entity_poly.pdbx_seq_one_letter_code
_entity_poly.pdbx_strand_id
1 'polypeptide(L)'
;MTVQALLQFIPERIQTLWVEAVDIWIQGGWAMIGIAVISFVMFAIGIQIQMRLGGKGFVFLKETTWRQWLDHPELRRGKLGEILDFVTGGSTIEDTAVFFDELRSTELGPFKRDL
;
A
#
# COMPACT_ATOMS: atom_id res chain seq x y z
N MET A 1 -11.92 -19.07 -30.36
CA MET A 1 -11.89 -19.94 -29.16
C MET A 1 -12.99 -19.43 -28.23
N THR A 2 -14.12 -20.14 -28.13
CA THR A 2 -15.33 -19.65 -27.45
C THR A 2 -15.26 -19.87 -25.94
N VAL A 3 -15.86 -18.98 -25.14
CA VAL A 3 -15.89 -19.01 -23.67
C VAL A 3 -16.36 -20.37 -23.12
N GLN A 4 -17.25 -21.05 -23.85
CA GLN A 4 -17.74 -22.39 -23.53
C GLN A 4 -16.62 -23.45 -23.48
N ALA A 5 -15.55 -23.32 -24.27
CA ALA A 5 -14.42 -24.25 -24.26
C ALA A 5 -13.51 -24.08 -23.04
N LEU A 6 -13.41 -22.87 -22.50
CA LEU A 6 -12.62 -22.58 -21.29
C LEU A 6 -13.32 -23.08 -20.01
N LEU A 7 -14.65 -23.06 -19.98
CA LEU A 7 -15.43 -23.49 -18.82
C LEU A 7 -15.35 -25.01 -18.58
N GLN A 8 -15.08 -25.82 -19.61
CA GLN A 8 -15.03 -27.29 -19.52
C GLN A 8 -13.90 -27.80 -18.61
N PHE A 9 -12.88 -26.98 -18.38
CA PHE A 9 -11.72 -27.29 -17.54
C PHE A 9 -11.89 -26.85 -16.07
N ILE A 10 -13.05 -26.29 -15.72
CA ILE A 10 -13.31 -25.66 -14.43
C ILE A 10 -14.35 -26.49 -13.65
N PRO A 11 -14.19 -26.70 -12.32
CA PRO A 11 -15.17 -27.38 -11.49
C PRO A 11 -16.58 -26.79 -11.62
N GLU A 12 -17.60 -27.65 -11.59
CA GLU A 12 -19.03 -27.31 -11.80
C GLU A 12 -19.49 -26.12 -10.94
N ARG A 13 -19.04 -26.04 -9.69
CA ARG A 13 -19.38 -24.91 -8.79
C ARG A 13 -18.93 -23.55 -9.32
N ILE A 14 -17.73 -23.47 -9.90
CA ILE A 14 -17.21 -22.20 -10.44
C ILE A 14 -17.95 -21.85 -11.74
N GLN A 15 -18.37 -22.85 -12.53
CA GLN A 15 -19.19 -22.59 -13.70
C GLN A 15 -20.53 -21.94 -13.31
N THR A 16 -21.20 -22.47 -12.28
CA THR A 16 -22.46 -21.89 -11.78
C THR A 16 -22.25 -20.46 -11.30
N LEU A 17 -21.21 -20.21 -10.50
CA LEU A 17 -20.89 -18.86 -10.00
C LEU A 17 -20.56 -17.89 -11.14
N TRP A 18 -19.88 -18.36 -12.19
CA TRP A 18 -19.53 -17.54 -13.34
C TRP A 18 -20.77 -17.13 -14.14
N VAL A 19 -21.67 -18.08 -14.41
CA VAL A 19 -22.93 -17.78 -15.12
C VAL A 19 -23.78 -16.79 -14.31
N GLU A 20 -23.92 -17.02 -13.00
CA GLU A 20 -24.66 -16.12 -12.11
C GLU A 20 -24.06 -14.71 -12.08
N ALA A 21 -22.72 -14.59 -12.02
CA ALA A 21 -22.05 -13.29 -12.04
C ALA A 21 -22.27 -12.54 -13.36
N VAL A 22 -22.28 -13.24 -14.51
CA VAL A 22 -22.57 -12.64 -15.81
C VAL A 22 -24.03 -12.19 -15.90
N ASP A 23 -24.97 -12.98 -15.37
CA ASP A 23 -26.39 -12.59 -15.34
C ASP A 23 -26.61 -11.33 -14.49
N ILE A 24 -25.99 -11.25 -13.31
CA ILE A 24 -26.03 -10.06 -12.44
C ILE A 24 -25.43 -8.85 -13.17
N TRP A 25 -24.32 -9.04 -13.89
CA TRP A 25 -23.69 -7.97 -14.65
C TRP A 25 -24.62 -7.44 -15.76
N ILE A 26 -25.27 -8.33 -16.49
CA ILE A 26 -26.21 -7.93 -17.56
C ILE A 26 -27.42 -7.21 -16.95
N GLN A 27 -27.94 -7.68 -15.82
CA GLN A 27 -29.05 -7.03 -15.10
C GLN A 27 -28.69 -5.62 -14.61
N GLY A 28 -27.44 -5.39 -14.20
CA GLY A 28 -26.95 -4.08 -13.79
C GLY A 28 -26.78 -3.07 -14.95
N GLY A 29 -26.79 -3.53 -16.21
CA GLY A 29 -26.78 -2.69 -17.40
C GLY A 29 -25.58 -1.73 -17.47
N TRP A 30 -25.82 -0.50 -17.95
CA TRP A 30 -24.78 0.52 -18.14
C TRP A 30 -24.04 0.92 -16.86
N ALA A 31 -24.68 0.79 -15.69
CA ALA A 31 -24.06 1.12 -14.41
C ALA A 31 -22.85 0.22 -14.10
N MET A 32 -22.85 -1.04 -14.56
CA MET A 32 -21.75 -1.97 -14.33
C MET A 32 -20.45 -1.50 -14.97
N ILE A 33 -20.52 -0.83 -16.12
CA ILE A 33 -19.34 -0.26 -16.78
C ILE A 33 -18.73 0.82 -15.89
N GLY A 34 -19.55 1.71 -15.33
CA GLY A 34 -19.09 2.76 -14.41
C GLY A 34 -18.41 2.19 -13.17
N ILE A 35 -19.04 1.19 -12.55
CA ILE A 35 -18.48 0.50 -11.37
C ILE A 35 -17.14 -0.15 -11.74
N ALA A 36 -17.06 -0.86 -12.86
CA ALA A 36 -15.84 -1.54 -13.27
C ALA A 36 -14.68 -0.58 -13.54
N VAL A 37 -14.96 0.58 -14.16
CA VAL A 37 -13.96 1.64 -14.36
C VAL A 37 -13.49 2.18 -13.01
N ILE A 38 -14.41 2.49 -12.09
CA ILE A 38 -14.06 2.99 -10.75
C ILE A 38 -13.23 1.96 -9.99
N SER A 39 -13.64 0.69 -9.99
CA SER A 39 -12.88 -0.40 -9.37
C SER A 39 -11.48 -0.52 -9.96
N PHE A 40 -11.33 -0.38 -11.28
CA PHE A 40 -10.02 -0.43 -11.92
C PHE A 40 -9.13 0.74 -11.51
N VAL A 41 -9.69 1.95 -11.45
CA VAL A 41 -8.96 3.15 -10.97
C VAL A 41 -8.53 2.98 -9.52
N MET A 42 -9.44 2.52 -8.64
CA MET A 42 -9.11 2.25 -7.23
C MET A 42 -8.03 1.18 -7.09
N PHE A 43 -8.10 0.12 -7.89
CA PHE A 43 -7.10 -0.94 -7.89
C PHE A 43 -5.74 -0.43 -8.37
N ALA A 44 -5.69 0.40 -9.41
CA ALA A 44 -4.46 1.01 -9.91
C ALA A 44 -3.81 1.93 -8.87
N ILE A 45 -4.61 2.75 -8.17
CA ILE A 45 -4.13 3.59 -7.06
C ILE A 45 -3.58 2.71 -5.93
N GLY A 46 -4.28 1.64 -5.56
CA GLY A 46 -3.82 0.67 -4.57
C GLY A 46 -2.48 0.03 -4.94
N ILE A 47 -2.32 -0.42 -6.20
CA ILE A 47 -1.03 -0.94 -6.70
C ILE A 47 0.06 0.11 -6.65
N GLN A 48 -0.23 1.34 -7.08
CA GLN A 48 0.74 2.43 -7.07
C GLN A 48 1.23 2.71 -5.64
N ILE A 49 0.32 2.74 -4.66
CA ILE A 49 0.66 2.89 -3.24
C ILE A 49 1.50 1.71 -2.75
N GLN A 50 1.08 0.48 -3.06
CA GLN A 50 1.82 -0.74 -2.69
C GLN A 50 3.24 -0.75 -3.26
N MET A 51 3.40 -0.38 -4.53
CA MET A 51 4.70 -0.29 -5.20
C MET A 51 5.57 0.83 -4.60
N ARG A 52 4.98 2.01 -4.32
CA ARG A 52 5.70 3.11 -3.67
C ARG A 52 6.16 2.74 -2.26
N LEU A 53 5.32 2.04 -1.48
CA LEU A 53 5.69 1.56 -0.15
C LEU A 53 6.78 0.48 -0.22
N GLY A 54 6.64 -0.49 -1.12
CA GLY A 54 7.66 -1.52 -1.36
C GLY A 54 9.00 -0.94 -1.84
N GLY A 55 8.96 0.08 -2.69
CA GLY A 55 10.15 0.76 -3.23
C GLY A 55 10.88 1.65 -2.22
N LYS A 56 10.22 2.11 -1.15
CA LYS A 56 10.87 2.90 -0.08
C LYS A 56 11.71 2.06 0.88
N GLY A 57 11.75 0.73 0.71
CA GLY A 57 12.64 -0.14 1.49
C GLY A 57 12.33 -0.19 2.99
N PHE A 58 11.10 0.15 3.40
CA PHE A 58 10.62 -0.04 4.76
C PHE A 58 10.51 -1.54 5.03
N VAL A 59 11.59 -2.12 5.57
CA VAL A 59 11.56 -3.47 6.10
C VAL A 59 10.74 -3.42 7.40
N PHE A 60 9.78 -4.33 7.53
CA PHE A 60 9.03 -4.49 8.78
C PHE A 60 10.01 -4.88 9.89
N LEU A 61 10.40 -3.91 10.71
CA LEU A 61 11.35 -4.10 11.79
C LEU A 61 10.59 -4.28 13.10
N LYS A 62 10.97 -5.29 13.88
CA LYS A 62 10.37 -5.52 15.20
C LYS A 62 10.61 -4.30 16.08
N GLU A 63 9.62 -3.97 16.90
CA GLU A 63 9.69 -2.82 17.79
C GLU A 63 10.92 -2.87 18.72
N THR A 64 11.20 -4.06 19.24
CA THR A 64 12.37 -4.31 20.09
C THR A 64 13.68 -3.97 19.41
N THR A 65 13.78 -4.17 18.09
CA THR A 65 15.01 -3.95 17.33
C THR A 65 15.27 -2.46 17.10
N TRP A 66 14.28 -1.67 16.69
CA TRP A 66 14.51 -0.22 16.53
C TRP A 66 14.64 0.50 17.87
N ARG A 67 13.99 0.02 18.93
CA ARG A 67 14.18 0.55 20.28
C ARG A 67 15.62 0.37 20.75
N GLN A 68 16.23 -0.80 20.50
CA GLN A 68 17.64 -1.03 20.82
C GLN A 68 18.58 -0.05 20.07
N TRP A 69 18.19 0.43 18.89
CA TRP A 69 18.97 1.41 18.13
C TRP A 69 18.96 2.83 18.72
N LEU A 70 18.07 3.11 19.68
CA LEU A 70 18.13 4.35 20.45
C LEU A 70 19.34 4.34 21.38
N ASP A 71 19.58 3.20 22.03
CA ASP A 71 20.72 3.01 22.94
C ASP A 71 22.03 2.72 22.18
N HIS A 72 21.93 2.12 20.99
CA HIS A 72 23.05 1.73 20.13
C HIS A 72 22.91 2.30 18.70
N PRO A 73 23.21 3.59 18.48
CA PRO A 73 23.08 4.24 17.18
C PRO A 73 23.88 3.57 16.06
N GLU A 74 25.02 2.96 16.38
CA GLU A 74 25.90 2.25 15.44
C GLU A 74 25.24 1.03 14.76
N LEU A 75 24.14 0.53 15.32
CA LEU A 75 23.41 -0.62 14.79
C LEU A 75 22.31 -0.22 13.77
N ARG A 76 22.05 1.09 13.61
CA ARG A 76 21.02 1.62 12.70
C ARG A 76 21.33 1.27 11.26
N ARG A 77 20.31 0.80 10.53
CA ARG A 77 20.43 0.44 9.11
C ARG A 77 19.17 0.75 8.31
N GLY A 78 19.36 1.01 7.02
CA GLY A 78 18.28 1.26 6.07
C GLY A 78 17.52 2.56 6.35
N LYS A 79 16.37 2.72 5.69
CA LYS A 79 15.61 3.99 5.71
C LYS A 79 15.15 4.41 7.11
N LEU A 80 14.81 3.44 7.97
CA LEU A 80 14.42 3.71 9.35
C LEU A 80 15.62 4.19 10.20
N GLY A 81 16.81 3.67 9.93
CA GLY A 81 18.05 4.16 10.55
C GLY A 81 18.34 5.61 10.18
N GLU A 82 18.27 5.95 8.89
CA GLU A 82 18.44 7.33 8.40
C GLU A 82 17.46 8.32 9.04
N ILE A 83 16.19 7.90 9.20
CA ILE A 83 15.16 8.71 9.86
C ILE A 83 15.54 8.95 11.32
N LEU A 84 15.95 7.90 12.05
CA LEU A 84 16.36 8.02 13.45
C LEU A 84 17.61 8.88 13.60
N ASP A 85 18.59 8.77 12.70
CA ASP A 85 19.77 9.63 12.68
C ASP A 85 19.39 11.09 12.46
N PHE A 86 18.44 11.35 11.56
CA PHE A 86 17.93 12.70 11.32
C PHE A 86 17.25 13.30 12.56
N VAL A 87 16.29 12.60 13.18
CA VAL A 87 15.57 13.16 14.34
C VAL A 87 16.42 13.20 15.61
N THR A 88 17.38 12.31 15.79
CA THR A 88 18.27 12.29 16.97
C THR A 88 19.52 13.15 16.82
N GLY A 89 19.72 13.81 15.68
CA GLY A 89 20.79 14.79 15.47
C GLY A 89 20.57 16.13 16.16
N GLY A 90 19.37 16.37 16.71
CA GLY A 90 19.05 17.56 17.49
C GLY A 90 19.79 17.60 18.83
N SER A 91 20.28 18.77 19.21
CA SER A 91 20.97 18.95 20.50
C SER A 91 19.99 19.18 21.66
N THR A 92 18.74 19.53 21.34
CA THR A 92 17.67 19.84 22.28
C THR A 92 16.38 19.10 21.95
N ILE A 93 15.47 19.04 22.92
CA ILE A 93 14.15 18.43 22.75
C ILE A 93 13.32 19.24 21.75
N GLU A 94 13.47 20.56 21.78
CA GLU A 94 12.84 21.49 20.85
C GLU A 94 13.31 21.25 19.39
N ASP A 95 14.61 21.06 19.16
CA ASP A 95 15.14 20.73 17.83
C ASP A 95 14.59 19.39 17.32
N THR A 96 14.51 18.40 18.21
CA THR A 96 13.97 17.08 17.89
C THR A 96 12.50 17.20 17.46
N ALA A 97 11.70 18.03 18.15
CA ALA A 97 10.29 18.27 17.79
C ALA A 97 10.15 18.93 16.40
N VAL A 98 11.03 19.88 16.06
CA VAL A 98 11.07 20.51 14.73
C VAL A 98 11.41 19.49 13.65
N PHE A 99 12.41 18.63 13.87
CA PHE A 99 12.77 17.59 12.91
C PHE A 99 11.68 16.53 12.70
N PHE A 100 10.92 16.19 13.75
CA PHE A 100 9.76 15.32 13.59
C PHE A 100 8.66 15.95 12.75
N ASP A 101 8.43 17.26 12.88
CA ASP A 101 7.41 17.97 12.10
C ASP A 101 7.84 18.10 10.62
N GLU A 102 9.12 18.33 10.39
CA GLU A 102 9.73 18.33 9.05
C GLU A 102 9.60 16.95 8.38
N LEU A 103 9.97 15.88 9.08
CA LEU A 103 9.81 14.50 8.61
C LEU A 103 8.35 14.20 8.27
N ARG A 104 7.41 14.63 9.13
CA ARG A 104 5.98 14.42 8.91
C ARG A 104 5.51 15.12 7.63
N SER A 105 5.93 16.35 7.40
CA SER A 105 5.53 17.13 6.22
C SER A 105 6.08 16.54 4.92
N THR A 106 7.31 16.03 4.93
CA THR A 106 8.02 15.54 3.75
C THR A 106 7.67 14.09 3.42
N GLU A 107 7.55 13.21 4.41
CA GLU A 107 7.26 11.79 4.20
C GLU A 107 5.77 11.47 4.15
N LEU A 108 4.92 12.14 4.95
CA LEU A 108 3.46 11.90 4.95
C LEU A 108 2.68 12.82 4.02
N GLY A 109 3.23 13.99 3.67
CA GLY A 109 2.62 14.94 2.74
C GLY A 109 2.20 14.30 1.41
N PRO A 110 3.07 13.50 0.74
CA PRO A 110 2.72 12.83 -0.51
C PRO A 110 1.56 11.83 -0.39
N PHE A 111 1.38 11.18 0.76
CA PHE A 111 0.31 10.18 0.95
C PHE A 111 -1.04 10.81 1.29
N LYS A 112 -1.05 11.97 1.95
CA LYS A 112 -2.29 12.73 2.22
C LYS A 112 -2.91 13.39 0.99
N ARG A 113 -2.13 13.56 -0.09
CA ARG A 113 -2.60 14.21 -1.33
C ARG A 113 -3.21 13.22 -2.32
N ASP A 114 -2.85 11.94 -2.22
CA ASP A 114 -3.27 10.89 -3.14
C ASP A 114 -4.46 10.05 -2.60
N LEU A 115 -5.04 10.42 -1.45
CA LEU A 115 -6.25 9.88 -0.81
C LEU A 115 -7.30 10.98 -0.67
#